data_AF-A0AAD9D4D0-F1
#
_entry.id   AF-A0AAD9D4D0-F1
#
_cell.length_a   1.000
_cell.length_b   1.000
_cell.length_c   1.000
_cell.angle_alpha   90.00
_cell.angle_beta   90.00
_cell.angle_gamma   90.00
#
_symmetry.space_group_name_H-M   'P 1'
#
loop_
_entity.id
_entity.type
_entity.pdbx_description
1 polymer ?
#
loop_
_entity_poly.entity_id
_entity_poly.type
_entity_poly.pdbx_seq_one_letter_code
_entity_poly.pdbx_strand_id
1 'polypeptide(L)'
;MKRVERNDADAMGFEGTKQRSLGNYSNAITLYTKAAEQGNMAAHYNLSCMYNNGHGVEKDKGKAIHHLEEAAIGGHSLARHILGEFEFGNKKADRAVKHWVIAANHGFDASLSALKRCYGQGSASKEDFAAALRGHQAAVDATKSPQRAAAEEYRLAAIRNRQRD
;
A
#
# COMPACT_ATOMS: atom_id res chain seq x y z
N MET A 1 26.57 -2.30 13.59
CA MET A 1 25.30 -1.84 14.20
C MET A 1 25.02 -0.43 13.69
N LYS A 2 24.06 -0.24 12.77
CA LYS A 2 23.62 1.12 12.41
C LYS A 2 22.74 1.63 13.55
N ARG A 3 23.13 2.74 14.18
CA ARG A 3 22.27 3.46 15.12
C ARG A 3 20.99 3.81 14.37
N VAL A 4 19.85 3.32 14.87
CA VAL A 4 18.54 3.85 14.45
C VAL A 4 18.50 5.27 15.00
N GLU A 5 18.93 6.23 14.19
CA GLU A 5 18.81 7.62 14.56
C GLU A 5 17.33 7.97 14.63
N ARG A 6 16.98 8.76 15.64
CA ARG A 6 15.64 9.26 15.99
C ARG A 6 14.94 10.07 14.87
N ASN A 7 15.52 10.07 13.67
CA ASN A 7 15.05 10.70 12.43
C ASN A 7 14.72 9.70 11.31
N ASP A 8 14.60 8.40 11.59
CA ASP A 8 14.13 7.43 10.60
C ASP A 8 12.63 7.65 10.29
N ALA A 9 12.31 7.89 9.03
CA ALA A 9 10.95 8.12 8.54
C ALA A 9 10.01 6.96 8.88
N ASP A 10 10.52 5.72 8.88
CA ASP A 10 9.75 4.53 9.27
C ASP A 10 9.45 4.52 10.76
N ALA A 11 10.42 4.91 11.60
CA ALA A 11 10.21 5.03 13.04
C ALA A 11 9.19 6.13 13.38
N MET A 12 9.24 7.27 12.68
CA MET A 12 8.24 8.33 12.82
C MET A 12 6.85 7.87 12.40
N GLY A 13 6.73 7.14 11.29
CA GLY A 13 5.47 6.57 10.84
C GLY A 13 4.89 5.54 11.83
N PHE A 14 5.74 4.70 12.41
CA PHE A 14 5.33 3.74 13.44
C PHE A 14 4.85 4.44 14.72
N GLU A 15 5.61 5.41 15.22
CA GLU A 15 5.20 6.19 16.39
C GLU A 15 3.91 6.98 16.11
N GLY A 16 3.74 7.52 14.90
CA GLY A 16 2.49 8.16 14.49
C GLY A 16 1.29 7.20 14.56
N THR A 17 1.49 5.94 14.15
CA THR A 17 0.47 4.87 14.25
C THR A 17 0.10 4.58 15.69
N LYS A 18 1.11 4.51 16.57
CA LYS A 18 0.89 4.34 18.00
C LYS A 18 0.13 5.51 18.60
N GLN A 19 0.51 6.75 18.32
CA GLN A 19 -0.19 7.94 18.81
C GLN A 19 -1.65 7.99 18.33
N ARG A 20 -1.91 7.61 17.07
CA ARG A 20 -3.28 7.50 16.54
C ARG A 20 -4.11 6.49 17.32
N SER A 21 -3.54 5.33 17.67
CA SER A 21 -4.23 4.30 18.47
C SER A 21 -4.55 4.75 19.90
N LEU A 22 -3.74 5.66 20.44
CA LEU A 22 -3.94 6.28 21.76
C LEU A 22 -4.93 7.46 21.72
N GLY A 23 -5.48 7.79 20.55
CA GLY A 23 -6.37 8.95 20.37
C GLY A 23 -5.64 10.30 20.29
N ASN A 24 -4.30 10.31 20.31
CA ASN A 24 -3.47 11.51 20.23
C ASN A 24 -3.30 11.97 18.78
N TYR A 25 -4.40 12.35 18.14
CA TYR A 25 -4.44 12.57 16.69
C TYR A 25 -3.53 13.70 16.21
N SER A 26 -3.42 14.82 16.93
CA SER A 26 -2.55 15.94 16.54
C SER A 26 -1.07 15.54 16.52
N ASN A 27 -0.64 14.71 17.48
CA ASN A 27 0.72 14.17 17.52
C ASN A 27 0.95 13.17 16.38
N ALA A 28 -0.04 12.31 16.11
CA ALA A 28 0.02 11.36 15.01
C ALA A 28 0.18 12.08 13.66
N ILE A 29 -0.61 13.12 13.41
CA ILE A 29 -0.51 13.95 12.19
C ILE A 29 0.87 14.58 12.07
N THR A 30 1.38 15.17 13.15
CA THR A 30 2.72 15.78 13.14
C THR A 30 3.81 14.78 12.77
N LEU A 31 3.73 13.56 13.32
CA LEU A 31 4.69 12.48 13.03
C LEU A 31 4.55 11.97 11.61
N TYR A 32 3.32 11.76 11.14
CA TYR A 32 3.10 11.34 9.75
C TYR A 32 3.55 12.40 8.75
N THR A 33 3.32 13.70 9.00
CA THR A 33 3.79 14.77 8.12
C THR A 33 5.31 14.74 7.98
N LYS A 34 6.04 14.64 9.10
CA LYS A 34 7.51 14.55 9.07
C LYS A 34 8.02 13.30 8.37
N ALA A 35 7.36 12.15 8.59
CA ALA A 35 7.69 10.91 7.91
C ALA A 35 7.43 11.00 6.40
N ALA A 36 6.30 11.59 6.01
CA ALA A 36 5.91 11.80 4.63
C ALA A 36 6.87 12.76 3.89
N GLU A 37 7.28 13.86 4.52
CA GLU A 37 8.31 14.78 4.00
C GLU A 37 9.66 14.10 3.74
N GLN A 38 9.92 12.97 4.41
CA GLN A 38 11.12 12.14 4.21
C GLN A 38 10.89 10.98 3.23
N GLY A 39 9.74 10.95 2.54
CA GLY A 39 9.39 9.93 1.56
C GLY A 39 8.80 8.66 2.15
N ASN A 40 8.18 8.70 3.33
CA ASN A 40 7.45 7.54 3.85
C ASN A 40 6.04 7.45 3.23
N MET A 41 5.83 6.47 2.34
CA MET A 41 4.55 6.34 1.64
C MET A 41 3.42 5.86 2.54
N ALA A 42 3.72 5.07 3.57
CA ALA A 42 2.73 4.64 4.55
C ALA A 42 2.25 5.82 5.41
N ALA A 43 3.11 6.79 5.68
CA ALA A 43 2.76 8.03 6.36
C ALA A 43 1.83 8.91 5.50
N HIS A 44 2.12 9.05 4.20
CA HIS A 44 1.19 9.68 3.26
C HIS A 44 -0.18 8.98 3.25
N TYR A 45 -0.22 7.65 3.18
CA TYR A 45 -1.48 6.89 3.27
C TYR A 45 -2.23 7.15 4.60
N ASN A 46 -1.51 7.18 5.72
CA ASN A 46 -2.11 7.46 7.03
C ASN A 46 -2.64 8.90 7.11
N LEU A 47 -1.91 9.90 6.60
CA LEU A 47 -2.41 11.28 6.52
C LEU A 47 -3.70 11.37 5.70
N SER A 48 -3.78 10.64 4.58
CA SER A 48 -5.02 10.56 3.82
C SER A 48 -6.19 10.07 4.68
N CYS A 49 -5.98 8.98 5.45
CA CYS A 49 -6.98 8.47 6.36
C CYS A 49 -7.40 9.49 7.42
N MET A 50 -6.44 10.28 7.94
CA MET A 50 -6.72 11.33 8.94
C MET A 50 -7.61 12.43 8.35
N TYR A 51 -7.29 12.94 7.17
CA TYR A 51 -8.08 13.97 6.49
C TYR A 51 -9.43 13.46 5.97
N ASN A 52 -9.54 12.21 5.53
CA ASN A 52 -10.81 11.64 5.09
C ASN A 52 -11.80 11.47 6.25
N ASN A 53 -11.29 11.04 7.41
CA ASN A 53 -12.11 10.75 8.59
C ASN A 53 -12.28 11.95 9.52
N GLY A 54 -11.44 12.98 9.41
CA GLY A 54 -11.45 14.16 10.27
C GLY A 54 -10.89 13.86 11.67
N HIS A 55 -9.89 12.98 11.75
CA HIS A 55 -9.27 12.64 13.03
C HIS A 55 -8.17 13.65 13.36
N GLY A 56 -8.40 14.52 14.35
CA GLY A 56 -7.44 15.56 14.77
C GLY A 56 -7.22 16.70 13.76
N VAL A 57 -7.92 16.66 12.62
CA VAL A 57 -7.98 17.70 11.58
C VAL A 57 -9.42 17.78 11.07
N GLU A 58 -9.76 18.91 10.46
CA GLU A 58 -11.00 19.02 9.71
C GLU A 58 -11.00 18.04 8.53
N LYS A 59 -12.19 17.52 8.18
CA LYS A 59 -12.35 16.64 7.02
C LYS A 59 -12.03 17.42 5.75
N ASP A 60 -11.07 16.92 4.98
CA ASP A 60 -10.66 17.52 3.72
C ASP A 60 -10.40 16.42 2.70
N LYS A 61 -11.38 16.20 1.82
CA LYS A 61 -11.27 15.19 0.77
C LYS A 61 -10.17 15.52 -0.23
N GLY A 62 -9.91 16.81 -0.50
CA GLY A 62 -8.87 17.24 -1.43
C GLY A 62 -7.48 16.88 -0.91
N LYS A 63 -7.20 17.20 0.35
CA LYS A 63 -5.94 16.80 1.01
C LYS A 63 -5.81 15.28 1.15
N ALA A 64 -6.92 14.59 1.43
CA ALA A 64 -6.92 13.14 1.49
C ALA A 64 -6.50 12.50 0.16
N ILE A 65 -7.05 12.99 -0.96
CA ILE A 65 -6.69 12.51 -2.31
C ILE A 65 -5.25 12.87 -2.63
N HIS A 66 -4.81 14.10 -2.37
CA HIS A 66 -3.43 14.53 -2.60
C HIS A 66 -2.43 13.59 -1.91
N HIS A 67 -2.63 13.26 -0.63
CA HIS A 67 -1.76 12.32 0.06
C HIS A 67 -1.85 10.87 -0.47
N LEU A 68 -3.00 10.43 -1.00
CA LEU A 68 -3.07 9.15 -1.72
C LEU A 68 -2.27 9.18 -3.00
N GLU A 69 -2.29 10.28 -3.75
CA GLU A 69 -1.50 10.45 -4.97
C GLU A 69 -0.01 10.35 -4.67
N GLU A 70 0.48 11.07 -3.66
CA GLU A 70 1.88 11.00 -3.21
C GLU A 70 2.28 9.58 -2.80
N ALA A 71 1.50 8.94 -1.92
CA ALA A 71 1.76 7.56 -1.49
C ALA A 71 1.81 6.60 -2.69
N ALA A 72 0.88 6.77 -3.61
CA ALA A 72 0.77 5.91 -4.76
C ALA A 72 1.91 6.16 -5.76
N ILE A 73 2.38 7.41 -5.93
CA ILE A 73 3.53 7.75 -6.79
C ILE A 73 4.79 7.07 -6.24
N GLY A 74 4.93 7.04 -4.92
CA GLY A 74 5.96 6.29 -4.21
C GLY A 74 5.78 4.76 -4.20
N GLY A 75 4.81 4.21 -4.95
CA GLY A 75 4.62 2.77 -5.12
C GLY A 75 3.72 2.09 -4.08
N HIS A 76 2.97 2.83 -3.26
CA HIS A 76 2.04 2.24 -2.28
C HIS A 76 0.81 1.63 -2.97
N SER A 77 0.79 0.31 -3.16
CA SER A 77 -0.23 -0.42 -3.93
C SER A 77 -1.65 -0.20 -3.43
N LEU A 78 -1.86 -0.15 -2.10
CA LEU A 78 -3.19 0.11 -1.53
C LEU A 78 -3.67 1.53 -1.83
N ALA A 79 -2.77 2.53 -1.79
CA ALA A 79 -3.14 3.91 -2.11
C ALA A 79 -3.52 4.02 -3.60
N ARG A 80 -2.75 3.35 -4.46
CA ARG A 80 -3.04 3.24 -5.88
C ARG A 80 -4.40 2.59 -6.15
N HIS A 81 -4.76 1.53 -5.42
CA HIS A 81 -6.08 0.88 -5.51
C HIS A 81 -7.22 1.82 -5.10
N ILE A 82 -7.06 2.54 -3.99
CA ILE A 82 -8.09 3.47 -3.49
C ILE A 82 -8.34 4.62 -4.47
N LEU A 83 -7.28 5.14 -5.13
CA LEU A 83 -7.46 6.10 -6.22
C LEU A 83 -8.26 5.50 -7.38
N GLY A 84 -8.06 4.21 -7.69
CA GLY A 84 -8.89 3.51 -8.67
C GLY A 84 -10.37 3.46 -8.26
N GLU A 85 -10.68 3.11 -7.02
CA GLU A 85 -12.05 3.11 -6.49
C GLU A 85 -12.67 4.52 -6.51
N PHE A 86 -11.87 5.55 -6.16
CA PHE A 86 -12.31 6.95 -6.21
C PHE A 86 -12.66 7.39 -7.64
N GLU A 87 -11.80 7.12 -8.61
CA GLU A 87 -12.05 7.43 -10.02
C GLU A 87 -13.27 6.64 -10.56
N PHE A 88 -13.41 5.38 -10.15
CA PHE A 88 -14.56 4.55 -10.54
C PHE A 88 -15.88 5.10 -10.00
N GLY A 89 -15.92 5.50 -8.73
CA GLY A 89 -17.09 6.15 -8.12
C GLY A 89 -17.46 7.47 -8.80
N ASN A 90 -16.46 8.18 -9.35
CA ASN A 90 -16.66 9.39 -10.15
C ASN A 90 -16.99 9.10 -11.63
N LYS A 91 -17.36 7.86 -11.98
CA LYS A 91 -17.71 7.42 -13.33
C LYS A 91 -16.58 7.58 -14.36
N LYS A 92 -15.32 7.60 -13.90
CA LYS A 92 -14.12 7.67 -14.75
C LYS A 92 -13.46 6.30 -14.85
N ALA A 93 -14.19 5.34 -15.42
CA ALA A 93 -13.78 3.93 -15.47
C ALA A 93 -12.40 3.74 -16.12
N ASP A 94 -12.10 4.43 -17.22
CA ASP A 94 -10.80 4.33 -17.91
C ASP A 94 -9.62 4.71 -17.01
N ARG A 95 -9.82 5.71 -16.13
CA ARG A 95 -8.80 6.12 -15.16
C ARG A 95 -8.67 5.07 -14.06
N ALA A 96 -9.80 4.61 -13.53
CA ALA A 96 -9.83 3.56 -12.52
C ALA A 96 -9.09 2.29 -12.95
N VAL A 97 -9.33 1.85 -14.19
CA VAL A 97 -8.64 0.70 -14.81
C VAL A 97 -7.13 0.89 -14.79
N LYS A 98 -6.62 2.06 -15.18
CA LYS A 98 -5.17 2.34 -15.13
C LYS A 98 -4.59 2.23 -13.73
N HIS A 99 -5.30 2.76 -12.73
CA HIS A 99 -4.87 2.64 -11.32
C HIS A 99 -4.83 1.17 -10.89
N TRP A 100 -5.87 0.39 -11.18
CA TRP A 100 -5.91 -1.01 -10.78
C TRP A 100 -4.92 -1.89 -11.55
N VAL A 101 -4.63 -1.60 -12.82
CA VAL A 101 -3.59 -2.33 -13.58
C VAL A 101 -2.24 -2.16 -12.89
N ILE A 102 -1.88 -0.92 -12.52
CA ILE A 102 -0.63 -0.66 -11.79
C ILE A 102 -0.63 -1.39 -10.45
N ALA A 103 -1.68 -1.26 -9.64
CA ALA A 103 -1.75 -1.91 -8.34
C ALA A 103 -1.70 -3.45 -8.43
N ALA A 104 -2.38 -4.05 -9.42
CA ALA A 104 -2.35 -5.48 -9.69
C ALA A 104 -0.95 -5.94 -10.12
N ASN A 105 -0.23 -5.15 -10.93
CA ASN A 105 1.16 -5.45 -11.29
C ASN A 105 2.11 -5.50 -10.08
N HIS A 106 1.75 -4.82 -8.98
CA HIS A 106 2.46 -4.90 -7.70
C HIS A 106 1.91 -6.00 -6.77
N GLY A 107 1.12 -6.95 -7.29
CA GLY A 107 0.61 -8.10 -6.54
C GLY A 107 -0.63 -7.81 -5.67
N PHE A 108 -1.38 -6.74 -5.94
CA PHE A 108 -2.57 -6.41 -5.15
C PHE A 108 -3.84 -7.08 -5.69
N ASP A 109 -4.22 -8.20 -5.08
CA ASP A 109 -5.35 -9.07 -5.50
C ASP A 109 -6.69 -8.33 -5.64
N ALA A 110 -6.99 -7.36 -4.76
CA ALA A 110 -8.25 -6.64 -4.80
C ALA A 110 -8.37 -5.76 -6.06
N SER A 111 -7.25 -5.23 -6.57
CA SER A 111 -7.24 -4.52 -7.86
C SER A 111 -7.46 -5.46 -9.03
N LEU A 112 -6.91 -6.67 -8.98
CA LEU A 112 -7.17 -7.69 -10.00
C LEU A 112 -8.66 -8.10 -10.02
N SER A 113 -9.26 -8.23 -8.85
CA SER A 113 -10.70 -8.51 -8.70
C SER A 113 -11.58 -7.38 -9.24
N ALA A 114 -11.20 -6.12 -8.97
CA ALA A 114 -11.89 -4.94 -9.52
C ALA A 114 -11.81 -4.90 -11.05
N LEU A 115 -10.64 -5.22 -11.63
CA LEU A 115 -10.47 -5.32 -13.08
C LEU A 115 -11.30 -6.43 -13.70
N LYS A 116 -11.38 -7.61 -13.07
CA LYS A 116 -12.23 -8.71 -13.53
C LYS A 116 -13.70 -8.28 -13.62
N ARG A 117 -14.18 -7.54 -12.62
CA ARG A 117 -15.54 -6.96 -12.63
C ARG A 117 -15.71 -5.97 -13.78
N CYS A 118 -14.76 -5.06 -13.98
CA CYS A 118 -14.84 -4.06 -15.05
C CYS A 118 -14.77 -4.67 -16.44
N TYR A 119 -13.96 -5.71 -16.65
CA TYR A 119 -13.90 -6.47 -17.89
C TYR A 119 -15.24 -7.14 -18.19
N GLY A 120 -15.87 -7.78 -17.20
CA GLY A 120 -17.21 -8.37 -17.36
C GLY A 120 -18.31 -7.35 -17.69
N GLN A 121 -18.11 -6.08 -17.33
CA GLN A 121 -19.01 -4.97 -17.64
C GLN A 121 -18.70 -4.27 -18.98
N GLY A 122 -17.59 -4.64 -19.65
CA GLY A 122 -17.11 -3.98 -20.87
C GLY A 122 -16.36 -2.67 -20.64
N SER A 123 -16.11 -2.29 -19.38
CA SER A 123 -15.43 -1.04 -18.99
C SER A 123 -13.90 -1.16 -18.91
N ALA A 124 -13.35 -2.36 -19.13
CA ALA A 124 -11.91 -2.60 -19.23
C ALA A 124 -11.63 -3.42 -20.49
N SER A 125 -10.52 -3.12 -21.17
CA SER A 125 -10.11 -3.86 -22.35
C SER A 125 -9.55 -5.24 -21.98
N LYS A 126 -9.52 -6.15 -22.96
CA LYS A 126 -8.88 -7.46 -22.80
C LYS A 126 -7.38 -7.30 -22.54
N GLU A 127 -6.78 -6.30 -23.17
CA GLU A 127 -5.37 -5.94 -23.07
C GLU A 127 -5.01 -5.51 -21.66
N ASP A 128 -5.81 -4.63 -21.04
CA ASP A 128 -5.61 -4.15 -19.67
C ASP A 128 -5.71 -5.30 -18.67
N PHE A 129 -6.74 -6.14 -18.82
CA PHE A 129 -6.94 -7.29 -17.94
C PHE A 129 -5.81 -8.31 -18.06
N ALA A 130 -5.36 -8.60 -19.29
CA ALA A 130 -4.24 -9.48 -19.54
C ALA A 130 -2.91 -8.91 -18.99
N ALA A 131 -2.71 -7.59 -19.10
CA ALA A 131 -1.53 -6.93 -18.52
C ALA A 131 -1.51 -7.07 -16.99
N ALA A 132 -2.63 -6.78 -16.33
CA ALA A 132 -2.76 -6.92 -14.88
C ALA A 132 -2.54 -8.35 -14.39
N LEU A 133 -3.08 -9.36 -15.09
CA LEU A 133 -2.86 -10.77 -14.75
C LEU A 133 -1.38 -11.15 -14.84
N ARG A 134 -0.70 -10.75 -15.91
CA ARG A 134 0.73 -11.05 -16.09
C ARG A 134 1.58 -10.41 -15.01
N GLY A 135 1.36 -9.11 -14.72
CA GLY A 135 2.13 -8.42 -13.69
C GLY A 135 1.85 -8.98 -12.29
N HIS A 136 0.60 -9.29 -11.98
CA HIS A 136 0.24 -9.91 -10.71
C HIS A 136 0.91 -11.27 -10.52
N GLN A 137 0.89 -12.12 -11.56
CA GLN A 137 1.56 -13.41 -11.52
C GLN A 137 3.07 -13.26 -11.31
N ALA A 138 3.72 -12.33 -12.02
CA ALA A 138 5.13 -12.05 -11.84
C ALA A 138 5.45 -11.56 -10.40
N ALA A 139 4.61 -10.71 -9.83
CA ALA A 139 4.76 -10.26 -8.45
C ALA A 139 4.64 -11.42 -7.45
N VAL A 140 3.63 -12.29 -7.62
CA VAL A 140 3.45 -13.50 -6.81
C VAL A 140 4.66 -14.43 -6.93
N ASP A 141 5.16 -14.67 -8.13
CA ASP A 141 6.29 -15.57 -8.34
C ASP A 141 7.59 -15.02 -7.77
N ALA A 142 7.81 -13.70 -7.83
CA ALA A 142 8.93 -13.05 -7.16
C ALA A 142 8.90 -13.24 -5.63
N THR A 143 7.71 -13.28 -5.01
CA THR A 143 7.62 -13.55 -3.56
C THR A 143 7.96 -14.99 -3.19
N LYS A 144 7.85 -15.94 -4.14
CA LYS A 144 8.16 -17.37 -3.99
C LYS A 144 9.62 -17.73 -4.35
N SER A 145 10.49 -16.74 -4.56
CA SER A 145 11.84 -16.95 -5.08
C SER A 145 12.62 -18.05 -4.32
N PRO A 146 13.45 -18.87 -5.01
CA PRO A 146 14.18 -20.00 -4.42
C PRO A 146 15.02 -19.64 -3.20
N GLN A 147 15.56 -18.40 -3.13
CA GLN A 147 16.34 -17.97 -1.96
C GLN A 147 15.49 -17.89 -0.68
N ARG A 148 14.19 -17.60 -0.80
CA ARG A 148 13.26 -17.54 0.35
C ARG A 148 12.78 -18.94 0.76
N ALA A 149 12.56 -19.82 -0.20
CA ALA A 149 12.29 -21.25 0.05
C ALA A 149 13.48 -21.94 0.73
N ALA A 150 14.71 -21.69 0.26
CA ALA A 150 15.94 -22.19 0.87
C ALA A 150 16.15 -21.63 2.29
N ALA A 151 15.86 -20.35 2.52
CA ALA A 151 15.95 -19.74 3.85
C ALA A 151 14.91 -20.32 4.84
N GLU A 152 13.69 -20.62 4.39
CA GLU A 152 12.66 -21.25 5.20
C GLU A 152 13.00 -22.72 5.51
N GLU A 153 13.53 -23.46 4.54
CA GLU A 153 13.99 -24.84 4.74
C GLU A 153 15.15 -24.92 5.74
N TYR A 154 16.10 -23.99 5.64
CA TYR A 154 17.20 -23.88 6.60
C TYR A 154 16.71 -23.54 8.01
N ARG A 155 15.73 -22.63 8.13
CA ARG A 155 15.09 -22.27 9.40
C ARG A 155 14.37 -23.46 10.02
N LEU A 156 13.60 -24.22 9.24
CA LEU A 156 12.87 -25.40 9.70
C LEU A 156 13.82 -26.54 10.11
N ALA A 157 14.91 -26.75 9.38
CA ALA A 157 15.96 -27.71 9.73
C ALA A 157 16.63 -27.36 11.07
N ALA A 158 16.93 -26.09 11.30
CA ALA A 158 17.49 -25.61 12.57
C ALA A 158 16.54 -25.81 13.76
N ILE A 159 15.23 -25.64 13.57
CA ILE A 159 14.21 -25.91 14.60
C ILE A 159 14.11 -27.42 14.88
N ARG A 160 14.11 -28.25 13.85
CA ARG A 160 14.07 -29.73 13.98
C ARG A 160 15.24 -30.29 14.76
N ASN A 161 16.44 -29.77 14.51
CA ASN A 161 17.64 -30.22 15.23
C ASN A 161 17.61 -29.78 16.70
N ARG A 162 17.09 -28.59 16.99
CA ARG A 162 16.90 -28.11 18.37
C ARG A 162 15.84 -28.85 19.19
N GLN A 163 14.96 -29.62 18.54
CA GLN A 163 13.94 -30.44 19.20
C GLN A 163 14.36 -31.91 19.34
N ARG A 164 15.57 -32.27 18.89
CA ARG A 164 16.14 -33.62 18.98
C ARG A 164 17.25 -33.73 20.04
N ASP A 165 17.64 -32.62 20.63
CA ASP A 165 18.52 -32.52 21.81
C ASP A 165 17.66 -32.33 23.07
#